data_AF-A0A7J3Z9Y0-F1
#
_entry.id   AF-A0A7J3Z9Y0-F1
#
_cell.length_a   1.000
_cell.length_b   1.000
_cell.length_c   1.000
_cell.angle_alpha   90.00
_cell.angle_beta   90.00
_cell.angle_gamma   90.00
#
_symmetry.space_group_name_H-M   'P 1'
#
loop_
_entity.id
_entity.type
_entity.pdbx_description
1 polymer ?
#
loop_
_entity_poly.entity_id
_entity_poly.type
_entity_poly.pdbx_seq_one_letter_code
_entity_poly.pdbx_strand_id
1 'polypeptide(L)'
;MIVGGYMQDLRISSLSDEERRAIINIARALSYFARERAYGYIDRIANSFSQATLRHVISEALRSLKSERDREAEGSEHRIFMPTANDVEIFLKLAEKDLSVAKIVASLAIAYSWSAREAGEEVKQAG
;
A
#
# COMPACT_ATOMS: atom_id res chain seq x y z
N MET A 1 -24.52 0.96 31.74
CA MET A 1 -23.60 -0.18 31.50
C MET A 1 -23.45 -0.32 29.99
N ILE A 2 -22.39 0.24 29.41
CA ILE A 2 -22.03 0.00 28.01
C ILE A 2 -20.73 -0.77 28.07
N VAL A 3 -20.80 -2.07 27.80
CA VAL A 3 -19.62 -2.91 27.60
C VAL A 3 -19.09 -2.52 26.23
N GLY A 4 -18.18 -1.54 26.21
CA GLY A 4 -17.41 -1.21 25.01
C GLY A 4 -16.58 -2.43 24.66
N GLY A 5 -17.07 -3.21 23.70
CA GLY A 5 -16.31 -4.32 23.14
C GLY A 5 -14.98 -3.77 22.64
N TYR A 6 -13.89 -4.26 23.21
CA TYR A 6 -12.54 -3.99 22.72
C TYR A 6 -12.49 -4.44 21.26
N MET A 7 -12.59 -3.50 20.32
CA MET A 7 -12.14 -3.71 18.94
C MET A 7 -10.70 -4.17 19.06
N GLN A 8 -10.44 -5.44 18.76
CA GLN A 8 -9.08 -5.93 18.69
C GLN A 8 -8.46 -5.28 17.46
N ASP A 9 -7.72 -4.18 17.66
CA ASP A 9 -6.89 -3.60 16.61
C ASP A 9 -6.01 -4.69 16.01
N LEU A 10 -6.14 -4.91 14.71
CA LEU A 10 -5.36 -5.91 14.00
C LEU A 10 -3.87 -5.58 14.12
N ARG A 11 -3.15 -6.36 14.95
CA ARG A 11 -1.71 -6.21 15.13
C ARG A 11 -0.99 -6.90 13.98
N ILE A 12 -0.08 -6.18 13.31
CA ILE A 12 0.76 -6.77 12.24
C ILE A 12 1.56 -7.98 12.76
N SER A 13 1.89 -8.03 14.06
CA SER A 13 2.58 -9.16 14.70
C SER A 13 1.74 -10.43 14.81
N SER A 14 0.41 -10.36 14.72
CA SER A 14 -0.48 -11.54 14.77
C SER A 14 -0.89 -12.04 13.40
N LEU A 15 -0.42 -11.40 12.33
CA LEU A 15 -0.66 -11.84 10.95
C LEU A 15 0.24 -13.01 10.59
N SER A 16 -0.29 -13.91 9.77
CA SER A 16 0.52 -14.91 9.09
C SER A 16 1.54 -14.27 8.15
N ASP A 17 2.57 -15.03 7.78
CA ASP A 17 3.60 -14.56 6.83
C ASP A 17 3.00 -14.21 5.46
N GLU A 18 1.93 -14.89 5.04
CA GLU A 18 1.24 -14.59 3.80
C GLU A 18 0.46 -13.27 3.88
N GLU A 19 -0.32 -13.06 4.95
CA GLU A 19 -1.05 -11.81 5.19
C GLU A 19 -0.12 -10.60 5.32
N ARG A 20 0.99 -10.77 6.04
CA ARG A 20 2.03 -9.74 6.16
C ARG A 20 2.65 -9.42 4.80
N ARG A 21 2.96 -10.43 3.99
CA ARG A 21 3.51 -10.23 2.63
C ARG A 21 2.53 -9.49 1.74
N ALA A 22 1.25 -9.84 1.77
CA ALA A 22 0.21 -9.16 1.01
C ALA A 22 0.14 -7.66 1.36
N ILE A 23 0.09 -7.33 2.65
CA ILE A 23 0.10 -5.93 3.13
C ILE A 23 1.33 -5.18 2.61
N ILE A 24 2.53 -5.78 2.73
CA ILE A 24 3.78 -5.17 2.28
C ILE A 24 3.77 -4.96 0.76
N ASN A 25 3.28 -5.93 -0.01
CA ASN A 25 3.23 -5.85 -1.46
C ASN A 25 2.28 -4.74 -1.92
N ILE A 26 1.09 -4.62 -1.31
CA ILE A 26 0.17 -3.52 -1.60
C ILE A 26 0.81 -2.17 -1.22
N ALA A 27 1.42 -2.07 -0.04
CA ALA A 27 2.09 -0.83 0.39
C ALA A 27 3.25 -0.43 -0.54
N ARG A 28 4.06 -1.40 -0.98
CA ARG A 28 5.14 -1.18 -1.95
C ARG A 28 4.61 -0.68 -3.28
N ALA A 29 3.53 -1.26 -3.78
CA ALA A 29 2.86 -0.80 -5.00
C ALA A 29 2.38 0.65 -4.87
N LEU A 30 1.71 0.98 -3.77
CA LEU A 30 1.18 2.32 -3.51
C LEU A 30 2.28 3.35 -3.20
N SER A 31 3.47 2.92 -2.77
CA SER A 31 4.60 3.81 -2.51
C SER A 31 5.02 4.60 -3.76
N TYR A 32 4.75 4.07 -4.96
CA TYR A 32 4.90 4.81 -6.21
C TYR A 32 4.14 6.14 -6.18
N PHE A 33 2.85 6.11 -5.83
CA PHE A 33 2.04 7.33 -5.76
C PHE A 33 2.55 8.30 -4.69
N ALA A 34 3.08 7.80 -3.57
CA ALA A 34 3.70 8.66 -2.57
C ALA A 34 4.98 9.34 -3.09
N ARG A 35 5.81 8.64 -3.88
CA ARG A 35 7.02 9.20 -4.52
C ARG A 35 6.67 10.29 -5.52
N GLU A 36 5.64 10.05 -6.32
CA GLU A 36 5.09 11.01 -7.29
C GLU A 36 4.23 12.10 -6.65
N ARG A 37 4.14 12.13 -5.30
CA ARG A 37 3.32 13.08 -4.52
C ARG A 37 1.83 13.06 -4.89
N ALA A 38 1.35 11.96 -5.47
CA ALA A 38 -0.03 11.68 -5.82
C ALA A 38 -0.79 11.05 -4.65
N TYR A 39 -0.89 11.76 -3.52
CA TYR A 39 -1.44 11.21 -2.26
C TYR A 39 -2.94 10.88 -2.30
N GLY A 40 -3.67 11.35 -3.32
CA GLY A 40 -5.12 11.17 -3.40
C GLY A 40 -5.61 9.71 -3.37
N TYR A 41 -4.82 8.73 -3.83
CA TYR A 41 -5.15 7.31 -3.64
C TYR A 41 -4.91 6.85 -2.21
N ILE A 42 -3.77 7.23 -1.62
CA ILE A 42 -3.34 6.84 -0.29
C ILE A 42 -4.31 7.39 0.77
N ASP A 43 -4.70 8.65 0.63
CA ASP A 43 -5.64 9.31 1.55
C ASP A 43 -7.02 8.66 1.49
N ARG A 44 -7.52 8.34 0.29
CA ARG A 44 -8.82 7.67 0.11
C ARG A 44 -8.81 6.25 0.66
N ILE A 45 -7.69 5.53 0.56
CA ILE A 45 -7.51 4.21 1.18
C ILE A 45 -7.54 4.34 2.71
N ALA A 46 -6.75 5.26 3.28
CA ALA A 46 -6.68 5.47 4.73
C ALA A 46 -8.02 5.90 5.36
N ASN A 47 -8.83 6.64 4.60
CA ASN A 47 -10.13 7.16 5.02
C ASN A 47 -11.32 6.34 4.50
N SER A 48 -11.09 5.13 3.98
CA SER A 48 -12.17 4.26 3.53
C SER A 48 -13.03 3.81 4.72
N PHE A 49 -14.33 4.12 4.67
CA PHE A 49 -15.31 3.79 5.71
C PHE A 49 -16.12 2.53 5.39
N SER A 50 -15.90 1.92 4.23
CA SER A 50 -16.57 0.67 3.83
C SER A 50 -15.67 -0.20 2.95
N GLN A 51 -15.96 -1.50 2.93
CA GLN A 51 -15.34 -2.46 2.02
C GLN A 51 -15.53 -2.10 0.54
N ALA A 52 -16.72 -1.63 0.18
CA ALA A 52 -17.03 -1.25 -1.20
C ALA A 52 -16.18 -0.05 -1.64
N THR A 53 -16.07 0.98 -0.79
CA THR A 53 -15.23 2.15 -1.04
C THR A 53 -13.76 1.75 -1.18
N LEU A 54 -13.25 0.93 -0.26
CA LEU A 54 -11.86 0.47 -0.31
C LEU A 54 -11.56 -0.31 -1.60
N ARG A 55 -12.43 -1.27 -1.95
CA ARG A 55 -12.28 -2.07 -3.19
C ARG A 55 -12.28 -1.19 -4.43
N HIS A 56 -13.15 -0.18 -4.47
CA HIS A 56 -13.21 0.77 -5.57
C HIS A 56 -11.90 1.56 -5.70
N VAL A 57 -11.42 2.17 -4.61
CA VAL A 57 -10.19 2.99 -4.64
C VAL A 57 -8.95 2.16 -4.97
N ILE A 58 -8.85 0.93 -4.45
CA ILE A 58 -7.77 0.00 -4.78
C ILE A 58 -7.79 -0.35 -6.27
N SER A 59 -8.97 -0.63 -6.83
CA SER A 59 -9.11 -0.89 -8.27
C SER A 59 -8.64 0.30 -9.12
N GLU A 60 -9.04 1.53 -8.75
CA GLU A 60 -8.57 2.74 -9.42
C GLU A 60 -7.05 2.90 -9.32
N ALA A 61 -6.49 2.73 -8.12
CA ALA A 61 -5.06 2.86 -7.87
C ALA A 61 -4.26 1.84 -8.69
N LEU A 62 -4.66 0.57 -8.71
CA LEU A 62 -3.99 -0.48 -9.47
C LEU A 62 -4.11 -0.27 -10.99
N ARG A 63 -5.23 0.25 -11.47
CA ARG A 63 -5.40 0.62 -12.88
C ARG A 63 -4.45 1.74 -13.28
N SER A 64 -4.36 2.79 -12.47
CA SER A 64 -3.43 3.89 -12.72
C SER A 64 -1.98 3.40 -12.64
N LEU A 65 -1.63 2.56 -11.66
CA LEU A 65 -0.30 2.00 -11.51
C LEU A 65 0.10 1.13 -12.71
N LYS A 66 -0.84 0.34 -13.24
CA LYS A 66 -0.62 -0.45 -14.46
C LYS A 66 -0.36 0.46 -15.66
N SER A 67 -1.10 1.56 -15.80
CA SER A 67 -0.88 2.53 -16.87
C SER A 67 0.51 3.16 -16.79
N GLU A 68 1.01 3.48 -15.59
CA GLU A 68 2.35 4.03 -15.43
C GLU A 68 3.42 2.97 -15.70
N ARG A 69 3.22 1.73 -15.24
CA ARG A 69 4.11 0.60 -15.57
C ARG A 69 4.21 0.34 -17.07
N ASP A 70 3.13 0.50 -17.83
CA ASP A 70 3.15 0.28 -19.27
C ASP A 70 3.85 1.40 -20.04
N ARG A 71 3.94 2.60 -19.45
CA ARG A 71 4.70 3.73 -19.98
C ARG A 71 6.17 3.70 -19.57
N GLU A 72 6.51 2.92 -18.55
CA GLU A 72 7.87 2.78 -18.07
C GLU A 72 8.78 2.27 -19.19
N ALA A 73 9.72 3.11 -19.63
CA ALA A 73 10.72 2.72 -20.62
C ALA A 73 11.68 1.69 -20.01
N GLU A 74 12.19 0.77 -20.85
CA GLU A 74 13.29 -0.11 -20.46
C GLU A 74 14.48 0.73 -19.96
N GLY A 75 14.90 0.49 -18.71
CA GLY A 75 16.01 1.21 -18.07
C GLY A 75 15.63 2.27 -17.04
N SER A 76 14.34 2.42 -16.72
CA SER A 76 13.91 3.25 -15.58
C SER A 76 14.58 2.81 -14.28
N GLU A 77 15.21 3.74 -13.57
CA GLU A 77 15.92 3.48 -12.30
C GLU A 77 14.99 2.88 -11.22
N HIS A 78 13.68 3.10 -11.34
CA HIS A 78 12.70 2.74 -10.31
C HIS A 78 11.56 1.90 -10.88
N ARG A 79 11.85 0.62 -11.12
CA ARG A 79 10.86 -0.34 -11.60
C ARG A 79 9.59 -0.34 -10.76
N ILE A 80 8.45 -0.10 -11.41
CA ILE A 80 7.16 -0.06 -10.74
C ILE A 80 6.79 -1.47 -10.23
N PHE A 81 6.67 -1.62 -8.92
CA PHE A 81 6.25 -2.87 -8.28
C PHE A 81 4.75 -3.09 -8.46
N MET A 82 4.35 -4.28 -8.91
CA MET A 82 2.95 -4.66 -9.03
C MET A 82 2.64 -5.83 -8.08
N PRO A 83 1.57 -5.71 -7.26
CA PRO A 83 1.13 -6.79 -6.41
C PRO A 83 0.44 -7.87 -7.25
N THR A 84 0.42 -9.10 -6.74
CA THR A 84 -0.29 -10.22 -7.37
C THR A 84 -1.79 -10.14 -7.08
N ALA A 85 -2.60 -10.90 -7.85
CA ALA A 85 -4.02 -11.03 -7.57
C ALA A 85 -4.29 -11.59 -6.16
N ASN A 86 -3.47 -12.55 -5.72
CA ASN A 86 -3.56 -13.14 -4.38
C ASN A 86 -3.27 -12.11 -3.27
N ASP A 87 -2.27 -11.23 -3.46
CA ASP A 87 -1.99 -10.14 -2.50
C ASP A 87 -3.20 -9.22 -2.32
N VAL A 88 -3.88 -8.87 -3.43
CA VAL A 88 -5.08 -8.01 -3.41
C VAL A 88 -6.24 -8.72 -2.71
N GLU A 89 -6.46 -10.00 -3.00
CA GLU A 89 -7.53 -10.78 -2.38
C GLU A 89 -7.33 -10.90 -0.86
N ILE A 90 -6.11 -11.22 -0.42
CA ILE A 90 -5.76 -11.33 0.99
C ILE A 90 -5.94 -9.99 1.69
N PHE A 91 -5.46 -8.89 1.08
CA PHE A 91 -5.64 -7.56 1.65
C PHE A 91 -7.12 -7.19 1.83
N LEU A 92 -7.97 -7.46 0.83
CA LEU A 92 -9.40 -7.19 0.94
C LEU A 92 -10.08 -8.05 2.01
N LYS A 93 -9.71 -9.34 2.13
CA LYS A 93 -10.20 -10.23 3.21
C LYS A 93 -9.77 -9.75 4.59
N LEU A 94 -8.55 -9.24 4.74
CA LEU A 94 -8.10 -8.64 5.99
C LEU A 94 -8.90 -7.39 6.34
N ALA A 95 -9.13 -6.53 5.34
CA ALA A 95 -9.89 -5.31 5.53
C ALA A 95 -11.36 -5.58 5.87
N GLU A 96 -11.91 -6.72 5.42
CA GLU A 96 -13.28 -7.14 5.75
C GLU A 96 -13.41 -7.47 7.24
N LYS A 97 -12.35 -8.02 7.83
CA LYS A 97 -12.26 -8.28 9.29
C LYS A 97 -12.01 -6.98 10.06
N ASP A 98 -11.10 -6.14 9.58
CA ASP A 98 -10.74 -4.86 10.21
C ASP A 98 -10.26 -3.83 9.17
N LEU A 99 -11.07 -2.80 8.92
CA LEU A 99 -10.74 -1.70 8.01
C LEU A 99 -9.51 -0.89 8.44
N SER A 100 -9.07 -0.98 9.70
CA SER A 100 -7.86 -0.31 10.19
C SER A 100 -6.60 -0.70 9.40
N VAL A 101 -6.60 -1.90 8.79
CA VAL A 101 -5.51 -2.36 7.93
C VAL A 101 -5.24 -1.42 6.76
N ALA A 102 -6.25 -0.71 6.25
CA ALA A 102 -6.09 0.27 5.18
C ALA A 102 -5.20 1.45 5.61
N LYS A 103 -5.30 1.87 6.89
CA LYS A 103 -4.43 2.91 7.47
C LYS A 103 -2.99 2.43 7.62
N ILE A 104 -2.81 1.17 8.00
CA ILE A 104 -1.49 0.53 8.07
C ILE A 104 -0.83 0.53 6.69
N VAL A 105 -1.55 0.08 5.66
CA VAL A 105 -1.06 0.06 4.28
C VAL A 105 -0.70 1.46 3.78
N ALA A 106 -1.56 2.46 4.03
CA ALA A 106 -1.29 3.84 3.66
C ALA A 106 -0.03 4.38 4.34
N SER A 107 0.15 4.11 5.65
CA SER A 107 1.32 4.53 6.42
C SER A 107 2.61 3.87 5.90
N LEU A 108 2.55 2.57 5.60
CA LEU A 108 3.68 1.83 5.03
C LEU A 108 4.03 2.32 3.61
N ALA A 109 3.04 2.65 2.79
CA ALA A 109 3.26 3.18 1.45
C ALA A 109 4.04 4.50 1.50
N ILE A 110 3.70 5.39 2.45
CA ILE A 110 4.44 6.63 2.69
C ILE A 110 5.86 6.32 3.17
N ALA A 111 6.02 5.42 4.15
CA ALA A 111 7.35 5.06 4.66
C ALA A 111 8.28 4.49 3.56
N TYR A 112 7.77 3.60 2.71
CA TYR A 112 8.51 3.03 1.59
C TYR A 112 8.80 4.02 0.44
N SER A 113 8.14 5.18 0.44
CA SER A 113 8.48 6.26 -0.49
C SER A 113 9.81 6.93 -0.15
N TRP A 114 10.20 6.92 1.14
CA TRP A 114 11.45 7.53 1.61
C TRP A 114 12.65 6.62 1.41
N SER A 115 12.50 5.32 1.66
CA SER A 115 13.60 4.34 1.60
C SER A 115 14.23 4.19 0.22
N ALA A 116 13.53 4.58 -0.86
CA ALA A 116 14.12 4.62 -2.20
C ALA A 116 14.92 5.89 -2.48
N ARG A 117 14.71 6.99 -1.74
CA ARG A 117 15.49 8.23 -1.90
C ARG A 117 16.88 8.10 -1.30
N GLU A 118 17.02 7.38 -0.19
CA GLU A 118 18.34 7.17 0.46
C GLU A 118 19.32 6.40 -0.44
N ALA A 119 18.83 5.42 -1.21
CA ALA A 119 19.66 4.70 -2.19
C ALA A 119 20.15 5.57 -3.37
N GLY A 120 19.47 6.67 -3.69
CA GLY A 120 19.86 7.61 -4.75
C GLY A 120 20.75 8.77 -4.27
N GLU A 121 20.73 9.06 -2.97
CA GLU A 121 21.57 10.12 -2.36
C GLU A 121 22.97 9.63 -2.01
N GLU A 122 23.15 8.36 -1.62
CA GLU A 122 24.49 7.78 -1.38
C GLU A 122 25.34 7.71 -2.65
N VAL A 123 24.73 7.47 -3.82
CA VAL A 123 25.44 7.38 -5.11
C VAL A 123 25.96 8.75 -5.58
N LYS A 124 25.31 9.86 -5.21
CA LYS A 124 25.74 11.21 -5.60
C LYS A 124 26.84 11.81 -4.73
N GLN A 125 27.11 11.23 -3.56
CA GLN A 125 28.22 11.66 -2.70
C GLN A 125 29.50 10.81 -2.87
N ALA A 126 29.43 9.74 -3.66
CA ALA A 126 30.54 8.82 -3.94
C ALA A 126 31.05 8.90 -5.40
N GLY A 127 30.59 9.87 -6.19
CA GLY A 127 30.95 10.06 -7.61
C GLY A 127 31.66 11.39 -7.87
#